data_AF-A0A923BYY5-F1
#
_entry.id   AF-A0A923BYY5-F1
#
_cell.length_a   1.000
_cell.length_b   1.000
_cell.length_c   1.000
_cell.angle_alpha   90.00
_cell.angle_beta   90.00
_cell.angle_gamma   90.00
#
_symmetry.space_group_name_H-M   'P 1'
#
loop_
_entity.id
_entity.type
_entity.pdbx_description
1 polymer ?
#
loop_
_entity_poly.entity_id
_entity_poly.type
_entity_poly.pdbx_seq_one_letter_code
_entity_poly.pdbx_strand_id
1 'polypeptide(L)'
;MMIAFLAETAGHGGEAAAFPPFETWHMPSQLFWLAVLFSALYLALSRFILPKMSDTIEKRANRVASDLDEAARLNNQAVEAQKALELRLAQARAKARETAEKAREKTEAELASETARVDADLAKKLETADARISKLRADAMTNVEQIAVETADAMITRLGVKASPADLKKAVSAALEQA
;
A
#
# COMPACT_ATOMS: atom_id res chain seq x y z
N MET A 1 -35.47 -39.72 74.67
CA MET A 1 -35.19 -41.01 75.34
C MET A 1 -34.20 -40.70 76.46
N MET A 2 -34.65 -40.16 77.60
CA MET A 2 -35.26 -40.84 78.76
C MET A 2 -34.20 -41.19 79.81
N ILE A 3 -33.90 -40.23 80.71
CA ILE A 3 -33.58 -40.40 82.15
C ILE A 3 -33.97 -39.04 82.79
N ALA A 4 -35.22 -38.76 83.16
CA ALA A 4 -35.89 -39.08 84.43
C ALA A 4 -35.03 -38.70 85.66
N PHE A 5 -35.27 -37.52 86.24
CA PHE A 5 -36.09 -37.35 87.45
C PHE A 5 -35.32 -37.66 88.74
N LEU A 6 -34.73 -36.63 89.36
CA LEU A 6 -34.57 -36.55 90.81
C LEU A 6 -34.56 -35.05 91.19
N ALA A 7 -35.76 -34.51 91.36
CA ALA A 7 -35.98 -33.32 92.17
C ALA A 7 -36.06 -33.80 93.62
N GLU A 8 -34.97 -33.64 94.36
CA GLU A 8 -34.96 -33.79 95.81
C GLU A 8 -34.58 -32.45 96.44
N THR A 9 -35.39 -32.05 97.40
CA THR A 9 -35.36 -30.78 98.12
C THR A 9 -34.07 -30.65 98.92
N ALA A 10 -33.25 -29.65 98.59
CA ALA A 10 -32.18 -29.19 99.46
C ALA A 10 -32.46 -27.74 99.88
N GLY A 11 -33.29 -27.58 100.91
CA GLY A 11 -33.27 -26.38 101.73
C GLY A 11 -32.21 -26.55 102.82
N HIS A 12 -31.06 -25.88 102.68
CA HIS A 12 -30.12 -25.60 103.77
C HIS A 12 -29.55 -24.20 103.55
N GLY A 13 -29.82 -23.30 104.50
CA GLY A 13 -29.22 -21.98 104.56
C GLY A 13 -27.79 -22.03 105.10
N GLY A 14 -26.93 -21.16 104.57
CA GLY A 14 -25.56 -20.95 105.03
C GLY A 14 -24.65 -20.49 103.88
N GLU A 15 -24.23 -19.22 103.93
CA GLU A 15 -23.33 -18.52 102.99
C GLU A 15 -23.82 -18.38 101.54
N ALA A 16 -23.55 -17.22 100.95
CA ALA A 16 -23.82 -16.95 99.54
C ALA A 16 -22.89 -17.82 98.69
N ALA A 17 -23.30 -19.06 98.39
CA ALA A 17 -22.61 -19.96 97.50
C ALA A 17 -22.51 -19.29 96.13
N ALA A 18 -21.31 -18.82 95.80
CA ALA A 18 -20.99 -18.24 94.50
C ALA A 18 -21.44 -19.23 93.42
N PHE A 19 -22.07 -18.71 92.36
CA PHE A 19 -22.46 -19.52 91.21
C PHE A 19 -21.24 -20.37 90.78
N PRO A 20 -21.31 -21.71 90.80
CA PRO A 20 -20.14 -22.59 90.65
C PRO A 20 -19.24 -22.27 89.42
N PRO A 21 -19.78 -21.76 88.29
CA PRO A 21 -18.96 -21.29 87.17
C PRO A 21 -18.04 -20.09 87.43
N PHE A 22 -18.22 -19.34 88.53
CA PHE A 22 -17.42 -18.16 88.88
C PHE A 22 -16.47 -18.37 90.07
N GLU A 23 -16.25 -19.63 90.49
CA GLU A 23 -15.23 -19.93 91.49
C GLU A 23 -13.82 -19.76 90.90
N THR A 24 -13.06 -18.81 91.46
CA THR A 24 -11.78 -18.32 90.93
C THR A 24 -10.65 -19.36 90.96
N TRP A 25 -10.86 -20.51 91.60
CA TRP A 25 -9.85 -21.57 91.73
C TRP A 25 -9.54 -22.30 90.41
N HIS A 26 -10.52 -22.47 89.52
CA HIS A 26 -10.33 -23.13 88.21
C HIS A 26 -9.88 -22.17 87.10
N MET A 27 -10.03 -20.86 87.32
CA MET A 27 -9.74 -19.80 86.35
C MET A 27 -8.28 -19.78 85.84
N PRO A 28 -7.24 -19.97 86.67
CA PRO A 28 -5.85 -19.94 86.20
C PRO A 28 -5.52 -21.08 85.23
N SER A 29 -6.05 -22.29 85.46
CA SER A 29 -5.84 -23.44 84.58
C SER A 29 -6.53 -23.22 83.22
N GLN A 30 -7.77 -22.71 83.23
CA GLN A 30 -8.50 -22.38 82.01
C GLN A 30 -7.81 -21.27 81.21
N LEU A 31 -7.28 -20.23 81.87
CA LEU A 31 -6.51 -19.18 81.25
C LEU A 31 -5.16 -19.69 80.69
N PHE A 32 -4.48 -20.60 81.40
CA PHE A 32 -3.25 -21.21 80.91
C PHE A 32 -3.49 -22.00 79.61
N TRP A 33 -4.47 -22.90 79.58
CA TRP A 33 -4.79 -23.66 78.37
C TRP A 33 -5.33 -22.78 77.25
N LEU A 34 -6.12 -21.76 77.57
CA LEU A 34 -6.57 -20.76 76.61
C LEU A 34 -5.38 -20.03 76.00
N ALA A 35 -4.41 -19.58 76.80
CA ALA A 35 -3.20 -18.93 76.31
C ALA A 35 -2.36 -19.86 75.43
N VAL A 36 -2.21 -21.14 75.81
CA VAL A 36 -1.47 -22.14 75.02
C VAL A 36 -2.16 -22.38 73.67
N LEU A 37 -3.47 -22.67 73.67
CA LEU A 37 -4.22 -22.93 72.44
C LEU A 37 -4.31 -21.67 71.56
N PHE A 38 -4.55 -20.51 72.15
CA PHE A 38 -4.60 -19.24 71.43
C PHE A 38 -3.24 -18.92 70.80
N SER A 39 -2.14 -19.13 71.51
CA SER A 39 -0.78 -18.93 70.97
C SER A 39 -0.48 -19.90 69.83
N ALA A 40 -0.84 -21.18 69.99
CA ALA A 40 -0.68 -22.18 68.93
C ALA A 40 -1.50 -21.81 67.68
N LEU A 41 -2.76 -21.39 67.86
CA LEU A 41 -3.64 -20.94 66.79
C LEU A 41 -3.10 -19.66 66.12
N TYR A 42 -2.65 -18.69 66.92
CA TYR A 42 -2.08 -17.43 66.43
C TYR A 42 -0.85 -17.69 65.55
N LEU A 43 0.07 -18.54 66.00
CA LEU A 43 1.24 -18.93 65.21
C LEU A 43 0.85 -19.69 63.94
N ALA A 44 -0.14 -20.56 63.99
CA ALA A 44 -0.65 -21.26 62.82
C ALA A 44 -1.23 -20.28 61.78
N LEU A 45 -2.05 -19.32 62.20
CA LEU A 45 -2.60 -18.30 61.29
C LEU A 45 -1.52 -17.37 60.73
N SER A 46 -0.69 -16.83 61.61
CA SER A 46 0.39 -15.89 61.27
C SER A 46 1.39 -16.52 60.30
N ARG A 47 1.80 -17.78 60.54
CA ARG A 47 2.90 -18.38 59.79
C ARG A 47 2.47 -19.20 58.57
N PHE A 48 1.23 -19.69 58.53
CA PHE A 48 0.76 -20.57 57.43
C PHE A 48 -0.40 -20.00 56.63
N ILE A 49 -1.43 -19.44 57.28
CA ILE A 49 -2.68 -19.05 56.59
C ILE A 49 -2.53 -17.68 55.93
N LEU A 50 -2.11 -16.67 56.69
CA LEU A 50 -1.86 -15.31 56.19
C LEU A 50 -0.87 -15.25 55.01
N PRO A 51 0.31 -15.90 55.05
CA PRO A 51 1.24 -15.86 53.92
C PRO A 51 0.69 -16.53 52.66
N LYS A 52 -0.12 -17.59 52.79
CA LYS A 52 -0.76 -18.23 51.62
C LYS A 52 -1.80 -17.33 50.96
N MET A 53 -2.57 -16.57 51.74
CA MET A 53 -3.53 -15.60 51.21
C MET A 53 -2.82 -14.42 50.55
N SER A 54 -1.75 -13.91 51.17
CA SER A 54 -0.92 -12.84 50.61
C SER A 54 -0.31 -13.22 49.26
N ASP A 55 0.29 -14.41 49.17
CA ASP A 55 0.91 -14.93 47.94
C ASP A 55 -0.10 -15.02 46.78
N THR A 56 -1.35 -15.39 47.06
CA THR A 56 -2.40 -15.44 46.03
C THR A 56 -2.79 -14.06 45.50
N ILE A 57 -2.89 -13.07 46.39
CA ILE A 57 -3.21 -11.69 46.02
C ILE A 57 -2.07 -11.10 45.21
N GLU A 58 -0.83 -11.29 45.67
CA GLU A 58 0.37 -10.81 45.00
C GLU A 58 0.53 -11.43 43.60
N LYS A 59 0.33 -12.75 43.46
CA LYS A 59 0.32 -13.43 42.15
C LYS A 59 -0.68 -12.83 41.18
N ARG A 60 -1.90 -12.52 41.64
CA ARG A 60 -2.92 -11.89 40.79
C ARG A 60 -2.53 -10.47 40.41
N ALA A 61 -2.06 -9.67 41.37
CA ALA A 61 -1.61 -8.31 41.12
C ALA A 61 -0.44 -8.28 40.11
N ASN A 62 0.56 -9.15 40.30
CA ASN A 62 1.69 -9.30 39.39
C ASN A 62 1.26 -9.77 38.00
N ARG A 63 0.29 -10.69 37.93
CA ARG A 63 -0.24 -11.15 36.64
C ARG A 63 -0.94 -10.03 35.89
N VAL A 64 -1.81 -9.27 36.57
CA VAL A 64 -2.51 -8.12 35.97
C VAL A 64 -1.52 -7.05 35.51
N ALA A 65 -0.52 -6.73 36.33
CA ALA A 65 0.53 -5.78 35.95
C ALA A 65 1.30 -6.26 34.72
N SER A 66 1.72 -7.54 34.69
CA SER A 66 2.41 -8.13 33.55
C SER A 66 1.55 -8.13 32.28
N ASP A 67 0.26 -8.44 32.39
CA ASP A 67 -0.65 -8.47 31.23
C ASP A 67 -0.90 -7.04 30.70
N LEU A 68 -0.98 -6.03 31.59
CA LEU A 68 -1.09 -4.62 31.21
C LEU A 68 0.17 -4.10 30.52
N ASP A 69 1.35 -4.43 31.04
CA ASP A 69 2.63 -4.05 30.43
C ASP A 69 2.80 -4.70 29.05
N GLU A 70 2.42 -5.98 28.93
CA GLU A 70 2.43 -6.67 27.64
C GLU A 70 1.44 -6.06 26.65
N ALA A 71 0.22 -5.74 27.08
CA ALA A 71 -0.76 -5.06 26.25
C ALA A 71 -0.29 -3.67 25.80
N ALA A 72 0.32 -2.89 26.70
CA ALA A 72 0.89 -1.59 26.36
C ALA A 72 2.04 -1.71 25.35
N ARG A 73 2.92 -2.70 25.52
CA ARG A 73 4.00 -3.00 24.57
C ARG A 73 3.46 -3.38 23.19
N LEU A 74 2.48 -4.27 23.14
CA LEU A 74 1.85 -4.71 21.87
C LEU A 74 1.12 -3.56 21.19
N ASN A 75 0.41 -2.72 21.95
CA ASN A 75 -0.25 -1.52 21.41
C ASN A 75 0.78 -0.55 20.81
N ASN A 76 1.87 -0.26 21.52
CA ASN A 76 2.94 0.58 20.99
C ASN A 76 3.55 0.01 19.71
N GLN A 77 3.80 -1.31 19.65
CA GLN A 77 4.27 -1.98 18.43
C GLN A 77 3.27 -1.87 17.28
N ALA A 78 1.97 -2.02 17.55
CA ALA A 78 0.91 -1.88 16.55
C ALA A 78 0.84 -0.43 16.01
N VAL A 79 0.92 0.57 16.88
CA VAL A 79 0.93 1.98 16.50
C VAL A 79 2.15 2.31 15.64
N GLU A 80 3.35 1.85 16.02
CA GLU A 80 4.56 2.06 15.22
C GLU A 80 4.49 1.33 13.87
N ALA A 81 3.96 0.10 13.85
CA ALA A 81 3.73 -0.63 12.60
C ALA A 81 2.71 0.09 11.69
N GLN A 82 1.65 0.65 12.26
CA GLN A 82 0.66 1.43 11.51
C GLN A 82 1.30 2.69 10.91
N LYS A 83 2.06 3.46 11.69
CA LYS A 83 2.77 4.65 11.19
C LYS A 83 3.75 4.27 10.06
N ALA A 84 4.48 3.18 10.23
CA ALA A 84 5.39 2.69 9.20
C ALA A 84 4.63 2.30 7.93
N LEU A 85 3.50 1.61 8.05
CA LEU A 85 2.65 1.25 6.90
C LEU A 85 2.11 2.49 6.17
N GLU A 86 1.60 3.47 6.90
CA GLU A 86 1.10 4.73 6.35
C GLU A 86 2.20 5.48 5.59
N LEU A 87 3.40 5.57 6.17
CA LEU A 87 4.57 6.17 5.52
C LEU A 87 4.94 5.41 4.24
N ARG A 88 4.99 4.07 4.29
CA ARG A 88 5.32 3.23 3.13
C ARG A 88 4.29 3.40 2.02
N LEU A 89 3.00 3.47 2.35
CA LEU A 89 1.94 3.72 1.39
C LEU A 89 2.05 5.12 0.76
N ALA A 90 2.35 6.14 1.55
CA ALA A 90 2.56 7.49 1.04
C ALA A 90 3.77 7.54 0.09
N GLN A 91 4.90 6.94 0.47
CA GLN A 91 6.11 6.84 -0.36
C GLN A 91 5.85 6.06 -1.66
N ALA A 92 5.16 4.92 -1.57
CA ALA A 92 4.83 4.11 -2.75
C ALA A 92 3.94 4.88 -3.74
N ARG A 93 2.91 5.59 -3.25
CA ARG A 93 2.05 6.45 -4.08
C ARG A 93 2.83 7.61 -4.71
N ALA A 94 3.71 8.25 -3.95
CA ALA A 94 4.57 9.32 -4.47
C ALA A 94 5.49 8.80 -5.58
N LYS A 95 6.17 7.68 -5.35
CA LYS A 95 7.07 7.05 -6.33
C LYS A 95 6.33 6.57 -7.58
N ALA A 96 5.12 6.03 -7.43
CA ALA A 96 4.27 5.65 -8.55
C ALA A 96 3.90 6.85 -9.42
N ARG A 97 3.51 7.97 -8.81
CA ARG A 97 3.23 9.23 -9.54
C ARG A 97 4.48 9.74 -10.25
N GLU A 98 5.62 9.82 -9.54
CA GLU A 98 6.89 10.23 -10.13
C GLU A 98 7.29 9.35 -11.33
N THR A 99 7.10 8.04 -11.22
CA THR A 99 7.41 7.09 -12.30
C THR A 99 6.47 7.27 -13.48
N ALA A 100 5.18 7.50 -13.23
CA ALA A 100 4.19 7.76 -14.28
C ALA A 100 4.48 9.06 -15.02
N GLU A 101 4.82 10.15 -14.32
CA GLU A 101 5.18 11.42 -14.97
C GLU A 101 6.49 11.29 -15.77
N LYS A 102 7.54 10.66 -15.21
CA LYS A 102 8.78 10.40 -15.97
C LYS A 102 8.54 9.54 -17.21
N ALA A 103 7.65 8.55 -17.12
CA ALA A 103 7.29 7.72 -18.27
C ALA A 103 6.57 8.54 -19.35
N ARG A 104 5.62 9.42 -18.95
CA ARG A 104 4.95 10.34 -19.88
C ARG A 104 5.92 11.28 -20.55
N GLU A 105 6.76 11.99 -19.79
CA GLU A 105 7.76 12.91 -20.32
C GLU A 105 8.70 12.20 -21.31
N LYS A 106 9.15 10.99 -20.98
CA LYS A 106 9.99 10.19 -21.87
C LYS A 106 9.26 9.80 -23.15
N THR A 107 8.02 9.31 -23.04
CA THR A 107 7.22 8.92 -24.21
C THR A 107 6.88 10.12 -25.09
N GLU A 108 6.59 11.28 -24.52
CA GLU A 108 6.35 12.51 -25.29
C GLU A 108 7.62 12.97 -26.03
N ALA A 109 8.79 12.90 -25.38
CA ALA A 109 10.06 13.22 -26.01
C ALA A 109 10.41 12.24 -27.15
N GLU A 110 10.22 10.93 -26.94
CA GLU A 110 10.42 9.91 -27.97
C GLU A 110 9.44 10.09 -29.14
N LEU A 111 8.17 10.37 -28.85
CA LEU A 111 7.16 10.64 -29.88
C LEU A 111 7.52 11.87 -30.71
N ALA A 112 7.89 12.98 -30.07
CA ALA A 112 8.30 14.19 -30.78
C ALA A 112 9.53 13.95 -31.67
N SER A 113 10.51 13.19 -31.19
CA SER A 113 11.70 12.81 -31.96
C SER A 113 11.36 11.94 -33.16
N GLU A 114 10.52 10.91 -32.99
CA GLU A 114 10.10 10.04 -34.08
C GLU A 114 9.22 10.77 -35.10
N THR A 115 8.29 11.63 -34.66
CA THR A 115 7.51 12.48 -35.56
C THR A 115 8.43 13.37 -36.39
N ALA A 116 9.38 14.07 -35.77
CA ALA A 116 10.33 14.92 -36.50
C ALA A 116 11.17 14.12 -37.51
N ARG A 117 11.59 12.90 -37.15
CA ARG A 117 12.32 11.99 -38.06
C ARG A 117 11.47 11.58 -39.25
N VAL A 118 10.23 11.16 -39.00
CA VAL A 118 9.28 10.74 -40.04
C VAL A 118 8.94 11.91 -40.97
N ASP A 119 8.72 13.11 -40.42
CA ASP A 119 8.46 14.32 -41.21
C ASP A 119 9.65 14.67 -42.11
N ALA A 120 10.87 14.58 -41.59
CA ALA A 120 12.09 14.79 -42.38
C ALA A 120 12.25 13.75 -43.50
N ASP A 121 11.95 12.48 -43.22
CA ASP A 121 11.99 11.41 -44.23
C ASP A 121 10.89 11.59 -45.29
N LEU A 122 9.70 12.04 -44.89
CA LEU A 122 8.60 12.34 -45.79
C LEU A 122 8.93 13.53 -46.69
N ALA A 123 9.53 14.60 -46.16
CA ALA A 123 9.97 15.75 -46.93
C ALA A 123 10.96 15.36 -48.04
N LYS A 124 11.95 14.50 -47.72
CA LYS A 124 12.90 13.96 -48.73
C LYS A 124 12.20 13.12 -49.80
N LYS A 125 11.23 12.29 -49.40
CA LYS A 125 10.43 11.49 -50.35
C LYS A 125 9.58 12.37 -51.26
N LEU A 126 9.01 13.46 -50.74
CA LEU A 126 8.27 14.44 -51.55
C LEU A 126 9.20 15.14 -52.54
N GLU A 127 10.36 15.62 -52.10
CA GLU A 127 11.34 16.26 -52.97
C GLU A 127 11.80 15.34 -54.12
N THR A 128 12.12 14.08 -53.79
CA THR A 128 12.51 13.09 -54.82
C THR A 128 11.38 12.73 -55.77
N ALA A 129 10.13 12.66 -55.28
CA ALA A 129 8.96 12.43 -56.11
C ALA A 129 8.70 13.62 -57.04
N ASP A 130 8.78 14.86 -56.53
CA ASP A 130 8.63 16.08 -57.32
C ASP A 130 9.69 16.18 -58.40
N ALA A 131 10.97 15.93 -58.07
CA ALA A 131 12.05 15.91 -59.05
C ALA A 131 11.81 14.87 -60.16
N ARG A 132 11.30 13.68 -59.80
CA ARG A 132 10.95 12.62 -60.75
C ARG A 132 9.75 13.03 -61.63
N ILE A 133 8.73 13.67 -61.07
CA ILE A 133 7.57 14.18 -61.82
C ILE A 133 8.01 15.28 -62.79
N SER A 134 8.82 16.24 -62.34
CA SER A 134 9.35 17.30 -63.20
C SER A 134 10.18 16.74 -64.35
N LYS A 135 11.04 15.75 -64.08
CA LYS A 135 11.82 15.07 -65.13
C LYS A 135 10.90 14.34 -66.12
N LEU A 136 9.95 13.56 -65.63
CA LEU A 136 9.01 12.84 -66.49
C LEU A 136 8.18 13.80 -67.35
N ARG A 137 7.80 14.96 -66.81
CA ARG A 137 7.11 16.01 -67.57
C ARG A 137 8.00 16.57 -68.67
N ALA A 138 9.27 16.88 -68.38
CA ALA A 138 10.21 17.38 -69.38
C ALA A 138 10.48 16.35 -70.50
N ASP A 139 10.66 15.08 -70.13
CA ASP A 139 10.85 13.97 -71.07
C ASP A 139 9.60 13.80 -71.95
N ALA A 140 8.39 13.85 -71.35
CA ALA A 140 7.13 13.77 -72.09
C ALA A 140 6.95 14.95 -73.07
N MET A 141 7.28 16.19 -72.67
CA MET A 141 7.21 17.35 -73.56
C MET A 141 8.21 17.24 -74.73
N THR A 142 9.42 16.72 -74.47
CA THR A 142 10.40 16.45 -75.53
C THR A 142 9.89 15.41 -76.53
N ASN A 143 9.26 14.34 -76.03
CA ASN A 143 8.65 13.32 -76.90
C ASN A 143 7.49 13.89 -77.71
N VAL A 144 6.67 14.79 -77.14
CA VAL A 144 5.59 15.47 -77.87
C VAL A 144 6.16 16.37 -78.98
N GLU A 145 7.22 17.15 -78.70
CA GLU A 145 7.90 17.96 -79.72
C GLU A 145 8.41 17.07 -80.87
N GLN A 146 9.05 15.95 -80.55
CA GLN A 146 9.55 15.02 -81.56
C GLN A 146 8.42 14.42 -82.41
N ILE A 147 7.34 13.93 -81.79
CA ILE A 147 6.16 13.40 -82.51
C ILE A 147 5.53 14.48 -83.40
N ALA A 148 5.47 15.72 -82.93
CA ALA A 148 4.93 16.84 -83.70
C ALA A 148 5.79 17.16 -84.93
N VAL A 149 7.12 17.17 -84.80
CA VAL A 149 8.05 17.35 -85.95
C VAL A 149 7.91 16.20 -86.94
N GLU A 150 7.90 14.93 -86.47
CA GLU A 150 7.76 13.76 -87.34
C GLU A 150 6.41 13.77 -88.09
N THR A 151 5.33 14.15 -87.40
CA THR A 151 4.00 14.26 -88.01
C THR A 151 3.92 15.40 -89.02
N ALA A 152 4.50 16.56 -88.71
CA ALA A 152 4.58 17.70 -89.63
C ALA A 152 5.38 17.35 -90.89
N ASP A 153 6.53 16.69 -90.74
CA ASP A 153 7.37 16.22 -91.86
C ASP A 153 6.61 15.24 -92.76
N ALA A 154 5.91 14.26 -92.16
CA ALA A 154 5.09 13.30 -92.88
C ALA A 154 3.95 13.96 -93.67
N MET A 155 3.31 14.98 -93.09
CA MET A 155 2.23 15.74 -93.75
C MET A 155 2.76 16.59 -94.92
N ILE A 156 3.87 17.31 -94.74
CA ILE A 156 4.44 18.20 -95.77
C ILE A 156 5.03 17.38 -96.92
N THR A 157 5.63 16.23 -96.61
CA THR A 157 6.09 15.26 -97.63
C THR A 157 4.92 14.74 -98.48
N ARG A 158 3.76 14.47 -97.87
CA ARG A 158 2.53 14.10 -98.62
C ARG A 158 2.00 15.22 -99.50
N LEU A 159 2.26 16.48 -99.16
CA LEU A 159 1.91 17.67 -99.95
C LEU A 159 2.95 17.98 -101.05
N GLY A 160 4.02 17.19 -101.19
CA GLY A 160 5.01 17.31 -102.26
C GLY A 160 6.09 18.37 -102.02
N VAL A 161 6.18 18.92 -100.81
CA VAL A 161 7.21 19.90 -100.42
C VAL A 161 8.22 19.21 -99.51
N LYS A 162 9.52 19.53 -99.65
CA LYS A 162 10.57 19.09 -98.71
C LYS A 162 11.04 20.28 -97.89
N ALA A 163 10.87 20.20 -96.57
CA ALA A 163 11.40 21.19 -95.63
C ALA A 163 12.67 20.66 -94.96
N SER A 164 13.58 21.55 -94.56
CA SER A 164 14.76 21.12 -93.81
C SER A 164 14.36 20.72 -92.37
N PRO A 165 15.01 19.72 -91.76
CA PRO A 165 14.72 19.32 -90.38
C PRO A 165 14.90 20.45 -89.36
N ALA A 166 15.80 21.41 -89.67
CA ALA A 166 16.06 22.55 -88.81
C ALA A 166 14.91 23.57 -88.85
N ASP A 167 14.33 23.80 -90.03
CA ASP A 167 13.21 24.75 -90.19
C ASP A 167 11.92 24.20 -89.60
N LEU A 168 11.68 22.89 -89.74
CA LEU A 168 10.53 22.20 -89.13
C LEU A 168 10.58 22.27 -87.61
N LYS A 169 11.75 21.97 -87.03
CA LYS A 169 11.93 22.03 -85.58
C LYS A 169 11.72 23.45 -85.04
N LYS A 170 12.21 24.46 -85.76
CA LYS A 170 12.05 25.87 -85.41
C LYS A 170 10.60 26.37 -85.53
N ALA A 171 9.85 25.87 -86.51
CA ALA A 171 8.43 26.20 -86.68
C ALA A 171 7.55 25.51 -85.62
N VAL A 172 7.83 24.24 -85.30
CA VAL A 172 7.11 23.50 -84.25
C VAL A 172 7.39 24.08 -82.86
N SER A 173 8.63 24.46 -82.56
CA SER A 173 8.96 25.10 -81.28
C SER A 173 8.31 26.49 -81.15
N ALA A 174 8.27 27.29 -82.22
CA ALA A 174 7.57 28.57 -82.21
C ALA A 174 6.04 28.43 -82.04
N ALA A 175 5.44 27.34 -82.55
CA ALA A 175 4.02 27.04 -82.35
C ALA A 175 3.72 26.55 -80.92
N LEU A 176 4.65 25.81 -80.30
CA LEU A 176 4.53 25.38 -78.90
C LEU A 176 4.68 26.53 -77.89
N GLU A 177 5.42 27.60 -78.21
CA GLU A 177 5.51 28.80 -77.36
C GLU A 177 4.26 29.70 -77.41
N GLN A 178 3.41 29.57 -78.43
CA GLN A 178 2.19 30.38 -78.59
C GLN A 178 0.93 29.74 -77.98
N ALA A 179 1.01 28.49 -77.52
CA ALA A 179 -0.09 27.71 -76.94
C ALA A 179 0.03 27.60 -75.41
#